data_AF-A0A1F4AVI3-F1
#
_entry.id   AF-A0A1F4AVI3-F1
#
_cell.length_a   1.000
_cell.length_b   1.000
_cell.length_c   1.000
_cell.angle_alpha   90.00
_cell.angle_beta   90.00
_cell.angle_gamma   90.00
#
_symmetry.space_group_name_H-M   'P 1'
#
loop_
_entity.id
_entity.type
_entity.pdbx_description
1 polymer ?
#
loop_
_entity_poly.entity_id
_entity_poly.type
_entity_poly.pdbx_seq_one_letter_code
_entity_poly.pdbx_strand_id
1 'polypeptide(L)' 'MKRSRFGLGMLRRLHAVLLDSVRGRDKTPGEFRRTRVWIGATGTPIEAARFIPPLPARLPGLLANLEKYWRGASSRSTSG' A
#
# COMPACT_ATOMS: atom_id res chain seq x y z
N MET A 1 -6.71 21.09 -15.75
CA MET A 1 -6.36 19.84 -15.03
C MET A 1 -7.15 19.74 -13.74
N LYS A 2 -8.00 18.71 -13.54
CA LYS A 2 -8.59 18.41 -12.22
C LYS A 2 -7.49 17.89 -11.30
N ARG A 3 -7.27 18.53 -10.15
CA ARG A 3 -6.42 17.97 -9.08
C ARG A 3 -7.13 16.73 -8.53
N SER A 4 -6.61 15.54 -8.83
CA SER A 4 -7.09 14.31 -8.19
C SER A 4 -6.71 14.36 -6.72
N ARG A 5 -7.69 14.26 -5.82
CA ARG A 5 -7.42 14.07 -4.39
C ARG A 5 -6.74 12.70 -4.24
N PHE A 6 -5.67 12.65 -3.47
CA PHE A 6 -4.97 11.40 -3.14
C PHE A 6 -5.95 10.37 -2.56
N GLY A 7 -5.81 9.11 -2.97
CA GLY A 7 -6.60 8.01 -2.45
C GLY A 7 -6.14 6.65 -2.94
N LEU A 8 -6.67 5.59 -2.32
CA LEU A 8 -6.19 4.23 -2.58
C LEU A 8 -6.42 3.79 -4.04
N GLY A 9 -7.52 4.22 -4.66
CA GLY A 9 -7.77 3.97 -6.09
C GLY A 9 -6.77 4.67 -7.01
N MET A 10 -6.33 5.88 -6.66
CA MET A 10 -5.26 6.57 -7.39
C MET A 10 -3.93 5.81 -7.25
N LEU A 11 -3.56 5.40 -6.03
CA LEU A 11 -2.34 4.64 -5.79
C LEU A 11 -2.30 3.34 -6.59
N ARG A 12 -3.41 2.61 -6.66
CA ARG A 12 -3.53 1.40 -7.47
C ARG A 12 -3.32 1.69 -8.96
N ARG A 13 -3.96 2.73 -9.51
CA ARG A 13 -3.75 3.09 -10.92
C ARG A 13 -2.31 3.51 -11.21
N LEU A 14 -1.71 4.32 -10.34
CA LEU A 14 -0.30 4.69 -10.43
C LEU A 14 0.59 3.44 -10.43
N HIS A 15 0.36 2.51 -9.49
CA HIS A 15 1.09 1.26 -9.40
C HIS A 15 0.94 0.38 -10.65
N ALA A 16 -0.25 0.33 -11.24
CA ALA A 16 -0.47 -0.40 -12.49
C ALA A 16 0.39 0.17 -13.64
N VAL A 17 0.37 1.49 -13.82
CA VAL A 17 1.17 2.17 -14.87
C VAL A 17 2.67 1.98 -14.63
N LEU A 18 3.13 2.14 -13.39
CA LEU A 18 4.56 2.00 -13.07
C LEU A 18 5.09 0.58 -13.26
N LEU A 19 4.25 -0.44 -13.10
CA LEU A 19 4.65 -1.83 -13.26
C LEU A 19 4.47 -2.40 -14.67
N ASP A 20 3.83 -1.67 -15.58
CA ASP A 20 3.39 -2.17 -16.90
C ASP A 20 4.54 -2.59 -17.84
N SER A 21 5.78 -2.15 -17.60
CA SER A 21 6.92 -2.46 -18.49
C SER A 21 8.24 -2.67 -17.76
N VAL A 22 8.19 -3.03 -16.47
CA VAL A 22 9.39 -3.21 -15.63
C VAL A 22 9.40 -4.56 -14.93
N ARG A 23 10.51 -4.86 -14.25
CA ARG A 23 10.59 -5.98 -13.30
C ARG A 23 9.43 -5.87 -12.31
N GLY A 24 8.52 -6.84 -12.36
CA GLY A 24 7.28 -6.82 -11.56
C GLY A 24 6.00 -6.80 -12.38
N ARG A 25 6.08 -6.64 -13.72
CA ARG A 25 4.92 -6.74 -14.64
C ARG A 25 4.08 -8.00 -14.42
N ASP A 26 4.73 -9.15 -14.19
CA ASP A 26 4.06 -10.44 -14.01
C ASP A 26 3.68 -10.72 -12.54
N LYS A 27 3.67 -9.68 -11.69
CA LYS A 27 3.17 -9.79 -10.30
C LYS A 27 1.68 -9.46 -10.29
N THR A 28 1.29 -8.43 -9.53
CA THR A 28 -0.10 -7.98 -9.46
C THR A 28 -0.15 -6.46 -9.60
N PRO A 29 0.14 -5.91 -10.80
CA PRO A 29 -0.02 -4.49 -11.07
C PRO A 29 -1.41 -3.99 -10.66
N GLY A 30 -1.48 -2.82 -10.05
CA GLY A 30 -2.74 -2.25 -9.59
C GLY A 30 -3.43 -2.92 -8.39
N GLU A 31 -2.84 -3.96 -7.79
CA GLU A 31 -3.39 -4.65 -6.62
C GLU A 31 -2.56 -4.40 -5.36
N PHE A 32 -3.22 -4.38 -4.20
CA PHE A 32 -2.52 -4.57 -2.94
C PHE A 32 -2.12 -6.03 -2.78
N ARG A 33 -0.94 -6.29 -2.20
CA ARG A 33 -0.44 -7.65 -2.05
C ARG A 33 -1.37 -8.52 -1.21
N ARG A 34 -1.52 -9.76 -1.65
CA ARG A 34 -2.29 -10.81 -0.96
C ARG A 34 -1.37 -11.82 -0.25
N THR A 35 -0.08 -11.78 -0.58
CA THR A 35 0.94 -12.65 -0.02
C THR A 35 1.82 -11.89 0.99
N ARG A 36 2.44 -12.66 1.87
CA ARG A 36 3.47 -12.13 2.76
C ARG A 36 4.72 -11.80 1.94
N VAL A 37 5.36 -10.70 2.33
CA VAL A 37 6.67 -10.29 1.83
C VAL A 37 7.57 -10.02 3.03
N TRP A 38 8.87 -10.06 2.83
CA TRP A 38 9.87 -9.68 3.84
C TRP A 38 11.03 -8.97 3.14
N ILE A 39 11.78 -8.19 3.90
CA ILE A 39 12.92 -7.42 3.39
C ILE A 39 14.20 -8.05 3.97
N GLY A 40 15.09 -8.45 3.08
CA GLY A 40 16.39 -9.04 3.37
C GLY A 40 17.26 -9.01 2.12
N ALA A 41 18.49 -9.51 2.22
CA ALA A 41 19.31 -9.73 1.03
C ALA A 41 18.62 -10.76 0.12
N THR A 42 19.03 -10.82 -1.14
CA THR A 42 18.50 -11.82 -2.08
C THR A 42 18.72 -13.22 -1.53
N GLY A 43 17.66 -14.03 -1.49
CA GLY A 43 17.71 -15.40 -0.96
C GLY A 43 17.61 -15.52 0.57
N THR A 44 17.55 -14.40 1.31
CA THR A 44 17.32 -14.43 2.76
C THR A 44 15.96 -15.07 3.06
N PRO A 45 15.90 -16.13 3.91
CA PRO A 45 14.64 -16.70 4.36
C PRO A 45 13.95 -15.78 5.36
N ILE A 46 12.66 -15.97 5.61
CA ILE A 46 11.86 -15.03 6.42
C ILE A 46 12.35 -14.94 7.87
N GLU A 47 12.89 -16.02 8.41
CA GLU A 47 13.42 -16.14 9.78
C GLU A 47 14.64 -15.25 10.01
N ALA A 48 15.39 -14.95 8.95
CA ALA A 48 16.55 -14.07 8.96
C ALA A 48 16.28 -12.71 8.31
N ALA A 49 15.00 -12.36 8.08
CA ALA A 49 14.65 -11.10 7.46
C ALA A 49 15.03 -9.90 8.33
N ARG A 50 15.58 -8.84 7.70
CA ARG A 50 15.84 -7.56 8.36
C ARG A 50 14.54 -6.89 8.82
N PHE A 51 13.48 -7.07 8.05
CA PHE A 51 12.17 -6.52 8.38
C PHE A 51 11.04 -7.36 7.80
N ILE A 52 10.01 -7.59 8.61
CA ILE A 52 8.78 -8.26 8.21
C ILE A 52 7.63 -7.23 8.28
N PRO A 53 7.14 -6.72 7.13
CA PRO A 53 6.00 -5.82 7.11
C PRO A 53 4.70 -6.49 7.62
N PRO A 54 3.64 -5.71 7.89
CA PRO A 54 2.37 -6.22 8.40
C PRO A 54 1.77 -7.38 7.57
N LEU A 55 0.90 -8.19 8.16
CA LEU A 55 0.20 -9.23 7.39
C LEU A 55 -0.71 -8.64 6.30
N PRO A 56 -0.92 -9.34 5.16
CA PRO A 56 -1.87 -8.90 4.13
C PRO A 56 -3.25 -8.55 4.69
N ALA A 57 -3.75 -9.36 5.64
CA ALA A 57 -5.05 -9.14 6.28
C ALA A 57 -5.15 -7.81 7.05
N ARG A 58 -4.01 -7.23 7.48
CA ARG A 58 -3.97 -5.93 8.17
C ARG A 58 -3.90 -4.75 7.21
N LEU A 59 -3.57 -4.97 5.93
CA LEU A 59 -3.37 -3.89 4.97
C LEU A 59 -4.61 -3.01 4.75
N PRO A 60 -5.84 -3.54 4.60
CA PRO A 60 -7.01 -2.69 4.35
C PRO A 60 -7.18 -1.60 5.42
N GLY A 61 -7.10 -1.95 6.70
CA GLY A 61 -7.22 -0.99 7.80
C GLY A 61 -6.05 0.01 7.85
N LEU A 62 -4.81 -0.46 7.66
CA LEU A 62 -3.64 0.42 7.67
C LEU A 62 -3.66 1.42 6.50
N LEU A 63 -4.07 0.99 5.32
CA LEU A 63 -4.19 1.84 4.14
C LEU A 63 -5.36 2.82 4.26
N ALA A 64 -6.49 2.41 4.86
CA ALA A 64 -7.58 3.33 5.17
C ALA A 64 -7.14 4.43 6.15
N ASN A 65 -6.35 4.09 7.17
CA ASN A 65 -5.78 5.06 8.10
C ASN A 65 -4.84 6.04 7.39
N LEU A 66 -3.98 5.56 6.49
CA LEU A 66 -3.10 6.41 5.67
C LEU A 66 -3.91 7.37 4.79
N GLU A 67 -4.95 6.87 4.11
CA GLU A 67 -5.81 7.71 3.26
C GLU A 67 -6.55 8.76 4.09
N LYS A 68 -7.06 8.41 5.28
CA LYS A 68 -7.71 9.35 6.20
C LYS A 68 -6.75 10.45 6.64
N TYR A 69 -5.54 10.08 7.04
CA TYR A 69 -4.49 11.01 7.44
C TYR A 69 -4.17 12.00 6.31
N TRP A 70 -3.92 11.50 5.10
CA TRP A 70 -3.59 12.35 3.96
C TRP A 70 -4.71 13.32 3.58
N ARG A 71 -5.98 12.91 3.75
CA ARG A 71 -7.14 13.76 3.47
C ARG A 71 -7.34 14.88 4.51
N GLY A 72 -6.55 14.90 5.59
CA GLY A 72 -6.67 15.90 6.66
C GLY A 72 -7.97 15.78 7.43
N ALA A 73 -8.57 14.58 7.50
CA ALA A 73 -9.80 14.37 8.25
C ALA A 73 -9.49 14.38 9.75
N SER A 74 -9.44 15.57 10.34
CA SER A 74 -9.54 15.75 11.78
C SER A 74 -10.87 15.17 12.24
N SER A 75 -10.84 14.32 13.26
CA SER A 75 -12.03 13.91 13.98
C SER A 75 -12.72 15.17 14.49
N ARG A 76 -13.78 15.61 13.82
CA ARG A 76 -14.68 16.60 14.39
C ARG A 76 -15.36 15.89 15.56
N SER A 77 -14.90 16.16 16.77
CA SER A 77 -15.65 15.86 17.98
C SER A 77 -16.91 16.72 17.91
N THR A 78 -18.01 16.16 17.43
CA THR A 78 -19.32 16.71 17.74
C THR A 78 -19.58 16.36 19.21
N SER A 79 -19.09 17.23 20.11
CA SER A 79 -19.62 17.33 21.46
C SER A 79 -21.05 17.85 21.33
N GLY A 80 -22.00 16.97 21.61
CA GLY A 80 -23.35 17.35 22.04
C GLY A 80 -23.37 17.40 23.56
#